data_AF-A0A097PJK0-F1
#
_entry.id   AF-A0A097PJK0-F1
#
_cell.length_a   1.000
_cell.length_b   1.000
_cell.length_c   1.000
_cell.angle_alpha   90.00
_cell.angle_beta   90.00
_cell.angle_gamma   90.00
#
_symmetry.space_group_name_H-M   'P 1'
#
loop_
_entity.id
_entity.type
_entity.pdbx_description
1 polymer ?
#
loop_
_entity_poly.entity_id
_entity_poly.type
_entity_poly.pdbx_seq_one_letter_code
_entity_poly.pdbx_strand_id
1 'polypeptide(L)'
;DHSGLLDIVRHCSFIGMADDVYALLQHNTHMYLANVVSLSKELMYQLVLRRFAHFNAIQLSDPAPLSELLMLALKEEDKIAEMNTELLKQKAEMLEEYFCVKIDTRGNLSRLPIILDQYTPDMDRIPEFVLCLGNDVDWEDEKCCFQAIAAALNFYAMHPPLLPNPSGEGLQCYKKEIEHQLLAEAEAAWAQREMSIQHLFPAMRLFLK
;
A
#
# COMPACT_ATOMS: atom_id res chain seq x y z
N ASP A 1 -9.45 -20.16 -7.36
CA ASP A 1 -9.39 -20.79 -6.03
C ASP A 1 -8.44 -21.97 -6.00
N HIS A 2 -7.50 -21.95 -5.05
CA HIS A 2 -6.54 -23.03 -4.82
C HIS A 2 -6.67 -23.50 -3.37
N SER A 3 -7.58 -24.44 -3.11
CA SER A 3 -7.97 -24.86 -1.75
C SER A 3 -6.80 -25.29 -0.87
N GLY A 4 -5.80 -25.97 -1.43
CA GLY A 4 -4.60 -26.36 -0.69
C GLY A 4 -3.71 -25.19 -0.28
N LEU A 5 -3.69 -24.09 -1.06
CA LEU A 5 -2.93 -22.89 -0.69
C LEU A 5 -3.66 -22.12 0.41
N LEU A 6 -4.98 -22.03 0.33
CA LEU A 6 -5.81 -21.41 1.37
C LEU A 6 -5.69 -22.16 2.69
N ASP A 7 -5.63 -23.50 2.66
CA ASP A 7 -5.41 -24.32 3.86
C ASP A 7 -4.08 -23.98 4.54
N ILE A 8 -2.99 -23.89 3.75
CA ILE A 8 -1.68 -23.46 4.24
C ILE A 8 -1.76 -22.08 4.88
N VAL A 9 -2.32 -21.08 4.18
CA VAL A 9 -2.38 -19.70 4.69
C VAL A 9 -3.24 -19.60 5.96
N ARG A 10 -4.34 -20.37 6.04
CA ARG A 10 -5.25 -20.40 7.20
C ARG A 10 -4.61 -20.97 8.46
N HIS A 11 -3.75 -21.97 8.30
CA HIS A 11 -3.23 -22.76 9.40
C HIS A 11 -1.70 -22.64 9.59
N CYS A 12 -1.03 -21.75 8.85
CA CYS A 12 0.40 -21.54 9.00
C CYS A 12 0.75 -20.75 10.28
N SER A 13 1.89 -21.06 10.87
CA SER A 13 2.57 -20.22 11.86
C SER A 13 3.61 -19.35 11.16
N PHE A 14 3.56 -18.03 11.40
CA PHE A 14 4.61 -17.11 10.95
C PHE A 14 5.87 -17.35 11.79
N ILE A 15 7.01 -17.56 11.13
CA ILE A 15 8.31 -17.79 11.78
C ILE A 15 9.14 -16.50 11.81
N GLY A 16 9.20 -15.78 10.70
CA GLY A 16 9.98 -14.54 10.56
C GLY A 16 10.23 -14.19 9.10
N MET A 17 10.77 -12.99 8.87
CA MET A 17 11.22 -12.58 7.54
C MET A 17 12.49 -13.33 7.11
N ALA A 18 12.53 -13.77 5.85
CA ALA A 18 13.72 -14.38 5.24
C ALA A 18 14.57 -13.33 4.51
N ASP A 19 13.89 -12.38 3.85
CA ASP A 19 14.48 -11.22 3.20
C ASP A 19 13.44 -10.08 3.12
N ASP A 20 13.69 -9.08 2.27
CA ASP A 20 12.84 -7.91 2.11
C ASP A 20 11.44 -8.25 1.55
N VAL A 21 11.29 -9.38 0.86
CA VAL A 21 10.10 -9.75 0.08
C VAL A 21 9.41 -11.02 0.62
N TYR A 22 10.17 -11.91 1.23
CA TYR A 22 9.73 -13.25 1.60
C TYR A 22 9.77 -13.49 3.11
N ALA A 23 8.75 -14.19 3.61
CA ALA A 23 8.68 -14.69 4.98
C ALA A 23 8.71 -16.22 5.01
N LEU A 24 9.21 -16.77 6.12
CA LEU A 24 9.11 -18.19 6.43
C LEU A 24 7.82 -18.49 7.18
N LEU A 25 7.05 -19.42 6.64
CA LEU A 25 5.82 -19.93 7.23
C LEU A 25 5.97 -21.42 7.50
N GLN A 26 5.54 -21.88 8.67
CA GLN A 26 5.42 -23.30 8.97
C GLN A 26 3.96 -23.72 8.86
N HIS A 27 3.68 -24.80 8.12
CA HIS A 27 2.38 -25.47 8.17
C HIS A 27 2.61 -26.98 8.32
N ASN A 28 2.06 -27.56 9.38
CA ASN A 28 2.34 -28.93 9.81
C ASN A 28 3.87 -29.16 9.97
N THR A 29 4.44 -30.06 9.15
CA THR A 29 5.86 -30.42 9.13
C THR A 29 6.64 -29.71 8.03
N HIS A 30 6.00 -28.86 7.21
CA HIS A 30 6.63 -28.21 6.06
C HIS A 30 6.89 -26.73 6.35
N MET A 31 8.00 -26.24 5.81
CA MET A 31 8.33 -24.82 5.76
C MET A 31 8.13 -24.30 4.34
N TYR A 32 7.56 -23.10 4.26
CA TYR A 32 7.24 -22.42 3.03
C TYR A 32 7.88 -21.05 3.02
N LEU A 33 8.36 -20.65 1.84
CA LEU A 33 8.75 -19.29 1.56
C LEU A 33 7.55 -18.56 0.94
N ALA A 34 7.06 -17.53 1.60
CA ALA A 34 5.86 -16.80 1.20
C ALA A 34 6.21 -15.37 0.81
N ASN A 35 5.84 -14.97 -0.41
CA ASN A 35 6.02 -13.60 -0.88
C ASN A 35 5.00 -12.68 -0.20
N VAL A 36 5.41 -12.01 0.88
CA VAL A 36 4.49 -11.19 1.69
C VAL A 36 4.01 -9.96 0.95
N VAL A 37 4.81 -9.44 0.02
CA VAL A 37 4.42 -8.30 -0.84
C VAL A 37 3.25 -8.71 -1.72
N SER A 38 3.33 -9.88 -2.38
CA SER A 38 2.28 -10.36 -3.28
C SER A 38 1.03 -10.78 -2.52
N LEU A 39 1.19 -11.50 -1.40
CA LEU A 39 0.06 -11.92 -0.56
C LEU A 39 -0.69 -10.72 0.04
N SER A 40 0.03 -9.69 0.48
CA SER A 40 -0.60 -8.48 1.01
C SER A 40 -1.29 -7.66 -0.08
N LYS A 41 -0.73 -7.57 -1.30
CA LYS A 41 -1.41 -6.96 -2.45
C LYS A 41 -2.75 -7.65 -2.74
N GLU A 42 -2.75 -8.98 -2.82
CA GLU A 42 -3.99 -9.73 -3.05
C GLU A 42 -5.00 -9.53 -1.92
N LEU A 43 -4.54 -9.57 -0.66
CA LEU A 43 -5.40 -9.31 0.49
C LEU A 43 -6.05 -7.92 0.42
N MET A 44 -5.26 -6.88 0.16
CA MET A 44 -5.77 -5.50 0.08
C MET A 44 -6.76 -5.36 -1.08
N TYR A 45 -6.44 -5.90 -2.26
CA TYR A 45 -7.34 -5.90 -3.41
C TYR A 45 -8.68 -6.58 -3.09
N GLN A 46 -8.65 -7.78 -2.50
CA GLN A 46 -9.87 -8.49 -2.11
C GLN A 46 -10.68 -7.71 -1.05
N LEU A 47 -10.01 -7.07 -0.09
CA LEU A 47 -10.67 -6.26 0.93
C LEU A 47 -11.33 -5.01 0.34
N VAL A 48 -10.68 -4.33 -0.60
CA VAL A 48 -11.25 -3.18 -1.32
C VAL A 48 -12.51 -3.60 -2.06
N LEU A 49 -12.46 -4.68 -2.84
CA LEU A 49 -13.63 -5.15 -3.59
C LEU A 49 -14.80 -5.55 -2.66
N ARG A 50 -14.52 -6.13 -1.50
CA ARG A 50 -15.56 -6.52 -0.52
C ARG A 50 -16.16 -5.34 0.23
N ARG A 51 -15.37 -4.28 0.44
CA ARG A 51 -15.79 -3.06 1.13
C ARG A 51 -16.24 -1.96 0.17
N PHE A 52 -16.36 -2.27 -1.13
CA PHE A 52 -16.81 -1.32 -2.15
C PHE A 52 -18.06 -0.54 -1.67
N ALA A 53 -18.02 0.79 -1.77
CA ALA A 53 -19.02 1.73 -1.26
C ALA A 53 -19.29 1.73 0.26
N HIS A 54 -18.53 0.96 1.05
CA HIS A 54 -18.76 0.74 2.49
C HIS A 54 -17.44 0.77 3.30
N PHE A 55 -16.61 1.78 3.02
CA PHE A 55 -15.37 2.02 3.75
C PHE A 55 -15.60 2.91 4.98
N ASN A 56 -14.86 2.65 6.04
CA ASN A 56 -14.52 3.70 6.99
C ASN A 56 -13.35 4.51 6.43
N ALA A 57 -13.04 5.66 7.02
CA ALA A 57 -12.01 6.51 6.45
C ALA A 57 -11.17 7.20 7.52
N ILE A 58 -9.88 7.38 7.20
CA ILE A 58 -8.97 8.23 7.95
C ILE A 58 -8.95 9.62 7.35
N GLN A 59 -9.04 10.62 8.20
CA GLN A 59 -8.87 12.02 7.83
C GLN A 59 -7.39 12.38 7.97
N LEU A 60 -6.80 12.95 6.94
CA LEU A 60 -5.45 13.52 7.01
C LEU A 60 -5.46 14.72 7.96
N SER A 61 -4.43 14.86 8.81
CA SER A 61 -4.29 16.03 9.69
C SER A 61 -4.21 17.31 8.88
N ASP A 62 -3.42 17.27 7.82
CA ASP A 62 -3.19 18.35 6.89
C ASP A 62 -3.58 17.86 5.48
N PRO A 63 -4.59 18.47 4.84
CA PRO A 63 -4.95 18.13 3.46
C PRO A 63 -3.76 18.34 2.52
N ALA A 64 -3.47 17.34 1.69
CA ALA A 64 -2.31 17.32 0.82
C ALA A 64 -2.68 17.76 -0.61
N PRO A 65 -2.10 18.84 -1.16
CA PRO A 65 -2.40 19.31 -2.51
C PRO A 65 -2.06 18.25 -3.57
N LEU A 66 -3.01 17.92 -4.45
CA LEU A 66 -2.78 16.92 -5.51
C LEU A 66 -1.64 17.33 -6.44
N SER A 67 -1.51 18.63 -6.74
CA SER A 67 -0.44 19.15 -7.59
C SER A 67 0.95 18.86 -6.99
N GLU A 68 1.12 19.06 -5.68
CA GLU A 68 2.40 18.78 -5.00
C GLU A 68 2.70 17.28 -4.97
N LEU A 69 1.70 16.45 -4.65
CA LEU A 69 1.84 14.99 -4.68
C LEU A 69 2.23 14.46 -6.07
N LEU A 70 1.58 14.96 -7.11
CA LEU A 70 1.88 14.57 -8.49
C LEU A 70 3.28 15.04 -8.92
N MET A 71 3.69 16.23 -8.51
CA MET A 71 5.04 16.74 -8.76
C MET A 71 6.12 15.89 -8.08
N LEU A 72 5.87 15.44 -6.85
CA LEU A 72 6.77 14.51 -6.14
C LEU A 72 6.92 13.18 -6.88
N ALA A 73 5.83 12.66 -7.46
CA ALA A 73 5.85 11.39 -8.18
C ALA A 73 6.49 11.49 -9.58
N LEU A 74 6.18 12.55 -10.33
CA LEU A 74 6.60 12.74 -11.72
C LEU A 74 8.04 13.28 -11.89
N LYS A 75 8.63 13.86 -10.83
CA LYS A 75 9.98 14.45 -10.88
C LYS A 75 10.12 15.51 -12.00
N GLU A 76 9.27 16.54 -11.95
CA GLU A 76 9.31 17.82 -12.73
C GLU A 76 8.39 17.97 -13.98
N GLU A 77 7.43 17.06 -14.24
CA GLU A 77 6.48 17.24 -15.37
C GLU A 77 5.21 18.04 -15.01
N ASP A 78 5.35 19.37 -14.89
CA ASP A 78 4.29 20.32 -14.47
C ASP A 78 2.95 20.13 -15.22
N LYS A 79 3.01 19.94 -16.54
CA LYS A 79 1.80 19.85 -17.39
C LYS A 79 0.97 18.60 -17.09
N ILE A 80 1.63 17.48 -16.80
CA ILE A 80 0.93 16.23 -16.47
C ILE A 80 0.34 16.34 -15.08
N ALA A 81 1.06 16.94 -14.14
CA ALA A 81 0.55 17.20 -12.79
C ALA A 81 -0.72 18.07 -12.80
N GLU A 82 -0.74 19.15 -13.59
CA GLU A 82 -1.92 20.02 -13.73
C GLU A 82 -3.10 19.27 -14.37
N MET A 83 -2.86 18.55 -15.48
CA MET A 83 -3.88 17.76 -16.17
C MET A 83 -4.51 16.70 -15.25
N ASN A 84 -3.68 15.94 -14.53
CA ASN A 84 -4.14 14.91 -13.61
C ASN A 84 -4.86 15.51 -12.39
N THR A 85 -4.43 16.68 -11.92
CA THR A 85 -5.13 17.38 -10.82
C THR A 85 -6.56 17.73 -11.22
N GLU A 86 -6.76 18.32 -12.41
CA GLU A 86 -8.10 18.66 -12.88
C GLU A 86 -8.96 17.42 -13.17
N LEU A 87 -8.37 16.35 -13.72
CA LEU A 87 -9.04 15.07 -13.91
C LEU A 87 -9.55 14.50 -12.58
N LEU A 88 -8.69 14.43 -11.57
CA LEU A 88 -9.04 13.84 -10.27
C LEU A 88 -10.08 14.69 -9.52
N LYS A 89 -10.06 16.02 -9.67
CA LYS A 89 -11.12 16.89 -9.15
C LYS A 89 -12.47 16.60 -9.81
N GLN A 90 -12.51 16.32 -11.12
CA GLN A 90 -13.75 15.95 -11.81
C GLN A 90 -14.28 14.57 -11.37
N LYS A 91 -13.39 13.65 -10.97
CA LYS A 91 -13.75 12.30 -10.49
C LYS A 91 -13.91 12.20 -8.97
N ALA A 92 -13.77 13.32 -8.24
CA ALA A 92 -13.75 13.35 -6.78
C ALA A 92 -15.02 12.80 -6.12
N GLU A 93 -16.20 13.10 -6.67
CA GLU A 93 -17.48 12.61 -6.14
C GLU A 93 -17.56 11.08 -6.17
N MET A 94 -17.19 10.48 -7.31
CA MET A 94 -17.16 9.03 -7.51
C MET A 94 -16.14 8.35 -6.59
N LEU A 95 -14.94 8.93 -6.47
CA LEU A 95 -13.89 8.45 -5.57
C LEU A 95 -14.31 8.50 -4.09
N GLU A 96 -15.03 9.55 -3.68
CA GLU A 96 -15.55 9.67 -2.32
C GLU A 96 -16.66 8.64 -2.06
N GLU A 97 -17.62 8.51 -2.98
CA GLU A 97 -18.78 7.62 -2.85
C GLU A 97 -18.37 6.14 -2.80
N TYR A 98 -17.54 5.68 -3.74
CA TYR A 98 -17.24 4.25 -3.85
C TYR A 98 -16.02 3.80 -3.05
N PHE A 99 -15.04 4.67 -2.87
CA PHE A 99 -13.74 4.31 -2.29
C PHE A 99 -13.36 5.15 -1.06
N CYS A 100 -14.19 6.09 -0.62
CA CYS A 100 -13.89 7.00 0.51
C CYS A 100 -12.56 7.77 0.36
N VAL A 101 -12.15 8.03 -0.88
CA VAL A 101 -11.02 8.90 -1.21
C VAL A 101 -11.57 10.30 -1.44
N LYS A 102 -11.32 11.24 -0.51
CA LYS A 102 -11.89 12.58 -0.58
C LYS A 102 -10.89 13.59 -1.12
N ILE A 103 -11.23 14.20 -2.25
CA ILE A 103 -10.55 15.37 -2.81
C ILE A 103 -11.46 16.57 -2.58
N ASP A 104 -10.95 17.60 -1.90
CA ASP A 104 -11.73 18.81 -1.64
C ASP A 104 -11.85 19.70 -2.89
N THR A 105 -12.68 20.76 -2.80
CA THR A 105 -12.91 21.69 -3.92
C THR A 105 -11.66 22.49 -4.32
N ARG A 106 -10.63 22.53 -3.47
CA ARG A 106 -9.34 23.17 -3.75
C ARG A 106 -8.35 22.22 -4.41
N GLY A 107 -8.68 20.93 -4.55
CA GLY A 107 -7.79 19.92 -5.10
C GLY A 107 -6.82 19.36 -4.06
N ASN A 108 -7.21 19.28 -2.79
CA ASN A 108 -6.42 18.60 -1.76
C ASN A 108 -7.02 17.24 -1.42
N LEU A 109 -6.16 16.22 -1.38
CA LEU A 109 -6.48 14.94 -0.76
C LEU A 109 -6.64 15.14 0.74
N SER A 110 -7.81 14.83 1.28
CA SER A 110 -8.14 15.08 2.68
C SER A 110 -8.53 13.82 3.45
N ARG A 111 -8.89 12.74 2.75
CA ARG A 111 -9.36 11.50 3.35
C ARG A 111 -9.00 10.30 2.50
N LEU A 112 -8.69 9.18 3.17
CA LEU A 112 -8.38 7.90 2.55
C LEU A 112 -9.17 6.76 3.24
N PRO A 113 -9.47 5.66 2.52
CA PRO A 113 -10.20 4.53 3.09
C PRO A 113 -9.41 3.78 4.17
N ILE A 114 -10.12 3.18 5.12
CA ILE A 114 -9.58 2.16 6.01
C ILE A 114 -9.88 0.80 5.35
N ILE A 115 -8.84 0.20 4.76
CA ILE A 115 -8.95 -1.12 4.11
C ILE A 115 -8.87 -2.24 5.16
N LEU A 116 -7.94 -2.09 6.11
CA LEU A 116 -7.71 -3.01 7.22
C LEU A 116 -7.74 -2.24 8.54
N ASP A 117 -8.50 -2.74 9.51
CA ASP A 117 -8.69 -2.06 10.79
C ASP A 117 -7.36 -1.97 11.56
N GLN A 118 -7.11 -0.82 12.20
CA GLN A 118 -5.89 -0.53 12.97
C GLN A 118 -4.59 -0.56 12.15
N TYR A 119 -4.69 -0.47 10.82
CA TYR A 119 -3.55 -0.38 9.92
C TYR A 119 -3.56 0.94 9.16
N THR A 120 -2.42 1.64 9.22
CA THR A 120 -2.14 2.82 8.40
C THR A 120 -1.04 2.45 7.41
N PRO A 121 -1.22 2.72 6.11
CA PRO A 121 -0.21 2.41 5.11
C PRO A 121 1.00 3.32 5.23
N ASP A 122 2.04 3.01 4.47
CA ASP A 122 3.17 3.90 4.27
C ASP A 122 2.71 5.16 3.50
N MET A 123 2.63 6.29 4.20
CA MET A 123 2.08 7.54 3.66
C MET A 123 3.03 8.21 2.67
N ASP A 124 4.31 7.83 2.64
CA ASP A 124 5.28 8.33 1.66
C ASP A 124 4.96 7.85 0.24
N ARG A 125 4.06 6.87 0.09
CA ARG A 125 3.61 6.30 -1.19
C ARG A 125 2.35 6.96 -1.74
N ILE A 126 1.76 7.93 -1.03
CA ILE A 126 0.61 8.68 -1.52
C ILE A 126 0.89 9.35 -2.89
N PRO A 127 2.07 9.97 -3.14
CA PRO A 127 2.42 10.48 -4.47
C PRO A 127 2.23 9.46 -5.60
N GLU A 128 2.77 8.25 -5.43
CA GLU A 128 2.66 7.17 -6.42
C GLU A 128 1.20 6.73 -6.60
N PHE A 129 0.43 6.63 -5.51
CA PHE A 129 -1.00 6.32 -5.57
C PHE A 129 -1.80 7.35 -6.37
N VAL A 130 -1.60 8.64 -6.09
CA VAL A 130 -2.29 9.72 -6.81
C VAL A 130 -1.90 9.73 -8.29
N LEU A 131 -0.63 9.46 -8.60
CA LEU A 131 -0.17 9.33 -9.98
C LEU A 131 -0.85 8.16 -10.70
N CYS A 132 -0.94 6.99 -10.05
CA CYS A 132 -1.66 5.83 -10.61
C CYS A 132 -3.14 6.14 -10.88
N LEU A 133 -3.81 6.89 -10.01
CA LEU A 133 -5.19 7.33 -10.28
C LEU A 133 -5.28 8.21 -11.53
N GLY A 134 -4.32 9.12 -11.72
CA GLY A 134 -4.30 10.03 -12.87
C GLY A 134 -3.98 9.33 -14.20
N ASN A 135 -3.04 8.38 -14.19
CA ASN A 135 -2.46 7.81 -15.40
C ASN A 135 -2.97 6.40 -15.78
N ASP A 136 -3.21 5.54 -14.79
CA ASP A 136 -3.42 4.11 -15.02
C ASP A 136 -4.91 3.71 -15.03
N VAL A 137 -5.77 4.58 -14.51
CA VAL A 137 -7.22 4.33 -14.44
C VAL A 137 -7.85 4.69 -15.78
N ASP A 138 -8.42 3.69 -16.45
CA ASP A 138 -9.36 3.90 -17.55
C ASP A 138 -10.71 4.35 -16.97
N TRP A 139 -11.06 5.63 -17.16
CA TRP A 139 -12.28 6.23 -16.62
C TRP A 139 -13.51 6.04 -17.52
N GLU A 140 -13.37 5.41 -18.69
CA GLU A 140 -14.45 5.22 -19.67
C GLU A 140 -15.12 3.85 -19.50
N ASP A 141 -14.36 2.80 -19.19
CA ASP A 141 -14.92 1.47 -18.89
C ASP A 141 -15.11 1.27 -17.38
N GLU A 142 -16.36 1.14 -16.94
CA GLU A 142 -16.72 1.00 -15.50
C GLU A 142 -15.96 -0.12 -14.79
N LYS A 143 -15.84 -1.28 -15.43
CA LYS A 143 -15.23 -2.45 -14.81
C LYS A 143 -13.71 -2.27 -14.70
N CYS A 144 -13.06 -1.86 -15.77
CA CYS A 144 -11.64 -1.55 -15.78
C CYS A 144 -11.32 -0.42 -14.79
N CYS A 145 -12.17 0.59 -14.70
CA CYS A 145 -12.04 1.71 -13.76
C CYS A 145 -11.98 1.21 -12.32
N PHE A 146 -12.99 0.44 -11.87
CA PHE A 146 -13.03 -0.06 -10.50
C PHE A 146 -11.90 -1.05 -10.18
N GLN A 147 -11.54 -1.89 -11.15
CA GLN A 147 -10.40 -2.80 -11.00
C GLN A 147 -9.08 -2.03 -10.87
N ALA A 148 -8.88 -0.98 -11.65
CA ALA A 148 -7.69 -0.13 -11.62
C ALA A 148 -7.60 0.67 -10.32
N ILE A 149 -8.70 1.26 -9.83
CA ILE A 149 -8.71 1.98 -8.54
C ILE A 149 -8.43 1.02 -7.39
N ALA A 150 -9.04 -0.16 -7.40
CA ALA A 150 -8.76 -1.18 -6.39
C ALA A 150 -7.30 -1.66 -6.44
N ALA A 151 -6.72 -1.75 -7.64
CA ALA A 151 -5.30 -2.05 -7.79
C ALA A 151 -4.40 -0.90 -7.32
N ALA A 152 -4.77 0.37 -7.53
CA ALA A 152 -4.04 1.54 -7.05
C ALA A 152 -4.03 1.62 -5.51
N LEU A 153 -5.14 1.22 -4.87
CA LEU A 153 -5.24 1.08 -3.41
C LEU A 153 -4.33 -0.02 -2.82
N ASN A 154 -3.63 -0.80 -3.65
CA ASN A 154 -2.56 -1.69 -3.18
C ASN A 154 -1.31 -0.95 -2.67
N PHE A 155 -1.28 0.39 -2.68
CA PHE A 155 -0.25 1.11 -1.90
C PHE A 155 -0.34 0.80 -0.40
N TYR A 156 -1.50 0.31 0.09
CA TYR A 156 -1.67 -0.27 1.43
C TYR A 156 -1.01 -1.64 1.63
N ALA A 157 -0.51 -2.28 0.57
CA ALA A 157 0.19 -3.55 0.71
C ALA A 157 1.52 -3.40 1.47
N MET A 158 2.08 -4.51 1.90
CA MET A 158 3.35 -4.53 2.62
C MET A 158 4.49 -4.33 1.62
N HIS A 159 5.02 -3.11 1.57
CA HIS A 159 6.19 -2.79 0.76
C HIS A 159 7.45 -2.72 1.64
N PRO A 160 8.63 -3.03 1.12
CA PRO A 160 9.88 -2.64 1.77
C PRO A 160 9.88 -1.13 2.05
N PRO A 161 10.40 -0.67 3.20
CA PRO A 161 10.57 0.75 3.46
C PRO A 161 11.47 1.39 2.39
N LEU A 162 11.32 2.70 2.17
CA LEU A 162 12.21 3.45 1.26
C LEU A 162 13.66 3.51 1.78
N LEU A 163 13.84 3.35 3.10
CA LEU A 163 15.14 3.31 3.76
C LEU A 163 15.84 1.95 3.54
N PRO A 164 17.18 1.93 3.39
CA PRO A 164 17.93 0.71 3.13
C PRO A 164 17.79 -0.29 4.28
N ASN A 165 17.75 -1.59 3.97
CA ASN A 165 17.72 -2.64 4.99
C ASN A 165 19.02 -2.64 5.81
N PRO A 166 18.98 -2.39 7.14
CA PRO A 166 20.17 -2.43 7.99
C PRO A 166 20.81 -3.83 8.08
N SER A 167 20.03 -4.89 7.87
CA SER A 167 20.49 -6.29 7.91
C SER A 167 20.88 -6.84 6.54
N GLY A 168 20.62 -6.09 5.46
CA GLY A 168 20.89 -6.52 4.09
C GLY A 168 22.30 -6.20 3.60
N GLU A 169 22.73 -6.89 2.54
CA GLU A 169 24.06 -6.66 1.92
C GLU A 169 24.22 -5.23 1.36
N GLY A 170 23.11 -4.55 1.04
CA GLY A 170 23.08 -3.19 0.51
C GLY A 170 23.70 -2.12 1.42
N LEU A 171 23.82 -2.38 2.73
CA LEU A 171 24.42 -1.43 3.67
C LEU A 171 25.94 -1.24 3.45
N GLN A 172 26.63 -2.19 2.82
CA GLN A 172 28.07 -2.06 2.56
C GLN A 172 28.41 -0.91 1.60
N CYS A 173 27.48 -0.53 0.71
CA CYS A 173 27.65 0.56 -0.25
C CYS A 173 27.44 1.95 0.39
N TYR A 174 26.61 2.05 1.43
CA TYR A 174 26.22 3.31 2.08
C TYR A 174 26.99 3.62 3.37
N LYS A 175 27.79 2.65 3.88
CA LYS A 175 28.57 2.77 5.12
C LYS A 175 29.55 3.96 5.19
N LYS A 176 29.83 4.66 4.08
CA LYS A 176 30.73 5.81 4.11
C LYS A 176 30.09 7.11 4.59
N GLU A 177 28.76 7.25 4.59
CA GLU A 177 28.10 8.55 4.87
C GLU A 177 26.76 8.45 5.63
N ILE A 178 26.40 7.31 6.24
CA ILE A 178 25.17 7.25 7.04
C ILE A 178 25.40 7.91 8.40
N GLU A 179 24.76 9.07 8.60
CA GLU A 179 24.58 9.68 9.91
C GLU A 179 23.87 8.69 10.85
N HIS A 180 24.34 8.58 12.10
CA HIS A 180 23.80 7.63 13.10
C HIS A 180 22.27 7.71 13.26
N GLN A 181 21.68 8.87 12.96
CA GLN A 181 20.24 9.10 13.00
C GLN A 181 19.48 8.35 11.89
N LEU A 182 19.98 8.37 10.65
CA LEU A 182 19.37 7.66 9.52
C LEU A 182 19.38 6.14 9.71
N LEU A 183 20.39 5.59 10.37
CA LEU A 183 20.44 4.16 10.70
C LEU A 183 19.35 3.76 11.69
N ALA A 184 19.16 4.55 12.75
CA ALA A 184 18.13 4.30 13.75
C ALA A 184 16.72 4.41 13.14
N GLU A 185 16.50 5.38 12.25
CA GLU A 185 15.25 5.52 11.49
C GLU A 185 14.99 4.31 10.58
N ALA A 186 16.02 3.83 9.89
CA ALA A 186 15.93 2.63 9.06
C ALA A 186 15.57 1.40 9.92
N GLU A 187 16.28 1.16 11.02
CA GLU A 187 15.99 0.05 11.94
C GLU A 187 14.55 0.10 12.47
N ALA A 188 14.06 1.28 12.86
CA ALA A 188 12.69 1.46 13.31
C ALA A 188 11.67 1.16 12.21
N ALA A 189 11.89 1.65 10.99
CA ALA A 189 10.99 1.42 9.85
C ALA A 189 10.91 -0.07 9.48
N TRP A 190 12.06 -0.77 9.45
CA TRP A 190 12.13 -2.19 9.16
C TRP A 190 11.49 -3.05 10.27
N ALA A 191 11.72 -2.72 11.54
CA ALA A 191 11.08 -3.41 12.66
C ALA A 191 9.54 -3.19 12.66
N GLN A 192 9.08 -1.96 12.42
CA GLN A 192 7.66 -1.63 12.34
C GLN A 192 6.97 -2.41 11.21
N ARG A 193 7.66 -2.58 10.07
CA ARG A 193 7.16 -3.39 8.96
C ARG A 193 7.03 -4.85 9.34
N GLU A 194 8.04 -5.46 9.94
CA GLU A 194 7.97 -6.88 10.36
C GLU A 194 6.84 -7.11 11.36
N MET A 195 6.68 -6.20 12.33
CA MET A 195 5.55 -6.21 13.25
C MET A 195 4.21 -6.14 12.49
N SER A 196 4.08 -5.23 11.54
CA SER A 196 2.87 -5.09 10.72
C SER A 196 2.58 -6.36 9.90
N ILE A 197 3.61 -7.00 9.34
CA ILE A 197 3.50 -8.26 8.60
C ILE A 197 3.01 -9.39 9.52
N GLN A 198 3.58 -9.51 10.73
CA GLN A 198 3.16 -10.53 11.70
C GLN A 198 1.67 -10.37 12.07
N HIS A 199 1.20 -9.12 12.25
CA HIS A 199 -0.18 -8.81 12.55
C HIS A 199 -1.12 -8.91 11.33
N LEU A 200 -0.58 -8.98 10.12
CA LEU A 200 -1.36 -9.18 8.89
C LEU A 200 -1.81 -10.64 8.72
N PHE A 201 -1.06 -11.62 9.26
CA PHE A 201 -1.40 -13.05 9.13
C PHE A 201 -2.79 -13.40 9.67
N PRO A 202 -3.22 -12.94 10.85
CA PRO A 202 -4.60 -13.08 11.29
C PRO A 202 -5.63 -12.60 10.25
N ALA A 203 -5.39 -11.44 9.63
CA ALA A 203 -6.27 -10.91 8.57
C ALA A 203 -6.24 -11.80 7.32
N MET A 204 -5.05 -12.26 6.89
CA MET A 204 -4.91 -13.19 5.76
C MET A 204 -5.73 -14.47 5.97
N ARG A 205 -5.68 -15.07 7.17
CA ARG A 205 -6.43 -16.29 7.51
C ARG A 205 -7.95 -16.11 7.39
N LEU A 206 -8.45 -14.92 7.75
CA LEU A 206 -9.88 -14.61 7.77
C LEU A 206 -10.40 -14.17 6.40
N PHE A 207 -9.59 -13.40 5.67
CA PHE A 207 -10.08 -12.67 4.51
C PHE A 207 -9.59 -13.21 3.18
N LEU A 208 -8.44 -13.89 3.06
CA LEU A 208 -8.06 -14.49 1.79
C LEU A 208 -9.00 -15.65 1.44
N LYS A 209 -9.60 -15.56 0.25
CA LYS A 209 -10.45 -16.59 -0.34
C LYS A 209 -9.94 -16.96 -1.73
#